data_AF-A0A4V3XK52-F1
#
_entry.id   AF-A0A4V3XK52-F1
#
_cell.length_a   1.000
_cell.length_b   1.000
_cell.length_c   1.000
_cell.angle_alpha   90.00
_cell.angle_beta   90.00
_cell.angle_gamma   90.00
#
_symmetry.space_group_name_H-M   'P 1'
#
loop_
_entity.id
_entity.type
_entity.pdbx_description
1 polymer ?
#
loop_
_entity_poly.entity_id
_entity_poly.type
_entity_poly.pdbx_seq_one_letter_code
_entity_poly.pdbx_strand_id
1 'polypeptide(L)'
;MRKFTLLAALSLALTAGTADARKTYSGTEAAALRCAAILSVVPTAASKVGLISQKDVSLFHLMSGLILTKYVSGNERQKANAFKTVTQRYSSQEHVRDFQTKAKTCLRQFPI
;
A
#
# COMPACT_ATOMS: atom_id res chain seq x y z
N MET A 1 -56.09 39.24 -0.67
CA MET A 1 -55.25 38.57 -1.69
C MET A 1 -53.79 38.67 -1.24
N ARG A 2 -53.26 37.64 -0.54
CA ARG A 2 -51.87 37.58 -0.07
C ARG A 2 -51.09 36.63 -0.97
N LYS A 3 -50.01 37.15 -1.55
CA LYS A 3 -49.26 36.62 -2.68
C LYS A 3 -48.28 35.51 -2.25
N PHE A 4 -48.37 34.39 -2.97
CA PHE A 4 -47.30 33.53 -3.49
C PHE A 4 -46.05 33.24 -2.63
N THR A 5 -46.04 32.00 -2.14
CA THR A 5 -44.98 30.97 -2.21
C THR A 5 -43.69 31.31 -2.97
N LEU A 6 -42.55 30.81 -2.44
CA LEU A 6 -41.15 30.74 -2.94
C LEU A 6 -40.24 31.46 -1.92
N LEU A 7 -39.20 30.88 -1.32
CA LEU A 7 -38.16 30.03 -1.88
C LEU A 7 -37.64 29.03 -0.81
N ALA A 8 -37.81 27.74 -1.10
CA ALA A 8 -36.95 26.70 -0.53
C ALA A 8 -35.60 26.73 -1.29
N ALA A 9 -34.64 27.50 -0.78
CA ALA A 9 -33.27 27.52 -1.28
C ALA A 9 -32.32 27.32 -0.10
N LEU A 10 -32.51 26.22 0.63
CA LEU A 10 -31.66 25.86 1.76
C LEU A 10 -30.74 24.70 1.35
N SER A 11 -29.46 25.05 1.23
CA SER A 11 -28.29 24.17 1.44
C SER A 11 -28.09 23.00 0.47
N LEU A 12 -27.58 23.32 -0.72
CA LEU A 12 -26.78 22.39 -1.54
C LEU A 12 -25.30 22.83 -1.54
N ALA A 13 -24.73 23.07 -0.36
CA ALA A 13 -23.33 23.44 -0.21
C ALA A 13 -22.46 22.20 0.04
N LEU A 14 -21.83 21.74 -1.04
CA LEU A 14 -20.43 21.34 -1.06
C LEU A 14 -20.00 20.13 -0.21
N THR A 15 -20.51 18.93 -0.52
CA THR A 15 -19.72 17.70 -0.36
C THR A 15 -18.77 17.53 -1.55
N ALA A 16 -17.86 18.49 -1.74
CA ALA A 16 -16.68 18.26 -2.57
C ALA A 16 -15.78 17.28 -1.78
N GLY A 17 -16.15 16.00 -1.79
CA GLY A 17 -15.27 14.94 -1.33
C GLY A 17 -13.96 15.10 -2.09
N THR A 18 -12.87 15.29 -1.36
CA THR A 18 -11.53 15.32 -1.93
C THR A 18 -11.32 13.99 -2.64
N ALA A 19 -11.58 13.94 -3.95
CA ALA A 19 -11.26 12.80 -4.77
C ALA A 19 -9.74 12.63 -4.67
N ASP A 20 -9.30 11.64 -3.90
CA ASP A 20 -7.90 11.33 -3.72
C ASP A 20 -7.35 11.01 -5.12
N ALA A 21 -6.56 11.94 -5.67
CA ALA A 21 -6.13 11.88 -7.06
C ALA A 21 -5.47 10.52 -7.32
N ARG A 22 -5.98 9.79 -8.31
CA ARG A 22 -5.51 8.43 -8.61
C ARG A 22 -4.04 8.49 -9.05
N LYS A 23 -3.13 8.18 -8.14
CA LYS A 23 -1.69 8.13 -8.40
C LYS A 23 -1.31 6.81 -9.05
N THR A 24 -0.64 6.88 -10.19
CA THR A 24 -0.02 5.72 -10.84
C THR A 24 1.44 5.63 -10.39
N TYR A 25 1.84 4.48 -9.86
CA TYR A 25 3.22 4.20 -9.46
C TYR A 25 3.92 3.44 -10.57
N SER A 26 5.08 3.93 -11.02
CA SER A 26 5.87 3.33 -12.10
C SER A 26 7.35 3.31 -11.74
N GLY A 27 8.16 2.62 -12.55
CA GLY A 27 9.61 2.55 -12.38
C GLY A 27 10.04 2.13 -10.96
N THR A 28 10.90 2.94 -10.35
CA THR A 28 11.48 2.69 -9.02
C THR A 28 10.42 2.61 -7.91
N GLU A 29 9.37 3.42 -7.95
CA GLU A 29 8.29 3.37 -6.93
C GLU A 29 7.50 2.05 -7.03
N ALA A 30 7.22 1.59 -8.25
CA ALA A 30 6.56 0.31 -8.47
C ALA A 30 7.43 -0.89 -8.07
N ALA A 31 8.76 -0.76 -8.16
CA ALA A 31 9.70 -1.75 -7.65
C ALA A 31 9.75 -1.73 -6.11
N ALA A 32 9.79 -0.55 -5.49
CA ALA A 32 9.74 -0.39 -4.03
C ALA A 32 8.46 -1.00 -3.44
N LEU A 33 7.30 -0.73 -4.04
CA LEU A 33 6.02 -1.32 -3.64
C LEU A 33 6.04 -2.85 -3.67
N ARG A 34 6.64 -3.45 -4.70
CA ARG A 34 6.79 -4.91 -4.79
C ARG A 34 7.74 -5.45 -3.73
N CYS A 35 8.88 -4.80 -3.51
CA CYS A 35 9.84 -5.20 -2.48
C CYS A 35 9.24 -5.12 -1.07
N ALA A 36 8.53 -4.04 -0.77
CA ALA A 36 7.79 -3.92 0.49
C ALA A 36 6.76 -5.05 0.63
N ALA A 37 6.02 -5.39 -0.42
CA ALA A 37 5.02 -6.45 -0.39
C ALA A 37 5.65 -7.83 -0.10
N ILE A 38 6.76 -8.14 -0.77
CA ILE A 38 7.54 -9.36 -0.54
C ILE A 38 7.98 -9.48 0.92
N LEU A 39 8.55 -8.41 1.48
CA LEU A 39 8.99 -8.36 2.88
C LEU A 39 7.82 -8.43 3.87
N SER A 40 6.59 -8.15 3.47
CA SER A 40 5.43 -8.31 4.35
C SER A 40 4.80 -9.70 4.26
N VAL A 41 4.58 -10.19 3.05
CA VAL A 41 3.81 -11.42 2.80
C VAL A 41 4.62 -12.68 3.10
N VAL A 42 5.87 -12.76 2.62
CA VAL A 42 6.64 -14.00 2.72
C VAL A 42 7.02 -14.35 4.16
N PRO A 43 7.52 -13.41 4.99
CA PRO A 43 7.80 -13.71 6.40
C PRO A 43 6.54 -14.15 7.15
N THR A 44 5.40 -13.51 6.87
CA THR A 44 4.11 -13.92 7.45
C THR A 44 3.74 -15.35 7.06
N ALA A 45 3.93 -15.73 5.78
CA ALA A 45 3.68 -17.09 5.31
C ALA A 45 4.67 -18.11 5.91
N ALA A 46 5.94 -17.74 6.02
CA ALA A 46 6.99 -18.58 6.62
C ALA A 46 6.73 -18.84 8.12
N SER A 47 6.28 -17.82 8.86
CA SER A 47 5.91 -17.98 10.26
C SER A 47 4.71 -18.92 10.46
N LYS A 48 3.71 -18.86 9.58
CA LYS A 48 2.54 -19.77 9.64
C LYS A 48 2.92 -21.26 9.52
N VAL A 49 4.04 -21.57 8.89
CA VAL A 49 4.57 -22.94 8.75
C VAL A 49 5.74 -23.21 9.71
N GLY A 50 5.97 -22.33 10.69
CA GLY A 50 6.97 -22.51 11.74
C GLY A 50 8.43 -22.28 11.34
N LEU A 51 8.70 -21.67 10.17
CA LEU A 51 10.07 -21.45 9.70
C LEU A 51 10.78 -20.27 10.35
N ILE A 52 10.04 -19.26 10.80
CA ILE A 52 10.57 -18.08 11.51
C ILE A 52 9.66 -17.69 12.66
N SER A 53 10.18 -16.93 13.63
CA SER A 53 9.39 -16.46 14.76
C SER A 53 8.51 -15.26 14.38
N GLN A 54 7.48 -15.00 15.17
CA GLN A 54 6.67 -13.77 15.03
C GLN A 54 7.49 -12.49 15.26
N LYS A 55 8.56 -12.57 16.08
CA LYS A 55 9.47 -11.44 16.27
C LYS A 55 10.19 -11.08 14.97
N ASP A 56 10.62 -12.10 14.21
CA ASP A 56 11.25 -11.91 12.91
C ASP A 56 10.26 -11.28 11.91
N VAL A 57 9.00 -11.75 11.89
CA VAL A 57 7.94 -11.15 11.06
C VAL A 57 7.78 -9.66 11.34
N SER A 58 7.77 -9.25 12.62
CA SER A 58 7.65 -7.83 12.99
C SER A 58 8.81 -6.99 12.45
N LEU A 59 10.04 -7.50 12.48
CA LEU A 59 11.19 -6.82 11.89
C LEU A 59 11.00 -6.60 10.38
N PHE A 60 10.56 -7.64 9.67
CA PHE A 60 10.31 -7.55 8.24
C PHE A 60 9.16 -6.58 7.89
N HIS A 61 8.11 -6.52 8.71
CA HIS A 61 7.02 -5.55 8.54
C HIS A 61 7.52 -4.12 8.76
N LEU A 62 8.39 -3.89 9.75
CA LEU A 62 9.03 -2.59 9.96
C LEU A 62 9.88 -2.18 8.77
N MET A 63 10.70 -3.08 8.23
CA MET A 63 11.48 -2.83 7.00
C MET A 63 10.58 -2.52 5.80
N SER A 64 9.48 -3.26 5.62
CA SER A 64 8.48 -2.99 4.58
C SER A 64 7.91 -1.58 4.70
N GLY A 65 7.53 -1.16 5.91
CA GLY A 65 7.06 0.19 6.19
C GLY A 65 8.10 1.26 5.86
N LEU A 66 9.36 1.07 6.25
CA LEU A 66 10.45 2.00 5.95
C LEU A 66 10.69 2.17 4.44
N ILE A 67 10.60 1.09 3.67
CA ILE A 67 10.69 1.16 2.20
C ILE A 67 9.55 2.01 1.63
N LEU A 68 8.31 1.82 2.09
CA LEU A 68 7.17 2.63 1.66
C LEU A 68 7.34 4.11 2.01
N THR A 69 7.83 4.41 3.22
CA THR A 69 8.04 5.79 3.66
C THR A 69 9.10 6.49 2.80
N LYS A 70 10.23 5.82 2.54
CA LYS A 70 11.42 6.41 1.90
C LYS A 70 11.35 6.44 0.37
N TYR A 71 10.73 5.45 -0.26
CA TYR A 71 10.82 5.23 -1.72
C TYR A 71 9.49 5.30 -2.46
N VAL A 72 8.37 5.46 -1.76
CA VAL A 72 7.06 5.61 -2.38
C VAL A 72 6.51 6.97 -2.00
N SER A 73 6.27 7.81 -2.99
CA SER A 73 5.71 9.15 -2.78
C SER A 73 4.18 9.10 -2.61
N GLY A 74 3.60 10.23 -2.21
CA GLY A 74 2.17 10.32 -1.91
C GLY A 74 1.88 10.32 -0.42
N ASN A 75 0.61 10.46 -0.06
CA ASN A 75 0.17 10.46 1.33
C ASN A 75 0.02 9.01 1.87
N GLU A 76 -0.09 8.86 3.19
CA GLU A 76 -0.19 7.53 3.84
C GLU A 76 -1.34 6.68 3.29
N ARG A 77 -2.48 7.28 2.97
CA ARG A 77 -3.64 6.58 2.39
C ARG A 77 -3.33 6.05 0.99
N GLN A 78 -2.69 6.86 0.15
CA GLN A 78 -2.27 6.47 -1.20
C GLN A 78 -1.24 5.34 -1.15
N LYS A 79 -0.26 5.42 -0.25
CA LYS A 79 0.75 4.36 -0.06
C LYS A 79 0.11 3.06 0.42
N ALA A 80 -0.75 3.13 1.43
CA ALA A 80 -1.47 1.97 1.97
C ALA A 80 -2.35 1.29 0.92
N ASN A 81 -3.09 2.06 0.11
CA ASN A 81 -3.93 1.52 -0.96
C ASN A 81 -3.10 0.87 -2.07
N ALA A 82 -1.99 1.48 -2.45
CA ALA A 82 -1.08 0.93 -3.45
C ALA A 82 -0.44 -0.37 -2.95
N PHE A 83 0.05 -0.37 -1.72
CA PHE A 83 0.63 -1.53 -1.06
C PHE A 83 -0.39 -2.68 -0.97
N LYS A 84 -1.60 -2.41 -0.49
CA LYS A 84 -2.71 -3.38 -0.44
C LYS A 84 -2.97 -3.98 -1.81
N THR A 85 -3.08 -3.15 -2.85
CA THR A 85 -3.29 -3.62 -4.22
C THR A 85 -2.19 -4.57 -4.68
N VAL A 86 -0.92 -4.26 -4.40
CA VAL A 86 0.20 -5.14 -4.75
C VAL A 86 0.15 -6.44 -3.96
N THR A 87 -0.09 -6.40 -2.65
CA THR A 87 -0.18 -7.62 -1.82
C THR A 87 -1.34 -8.53 -2.23
N GLN A 88 -2.48 -7.98 -2.65
CA GLN A 88 -3.68 -8.72 -3.04
C GLN A 88 -3.65 -9.24 -4.48
N ARG A 89 -2.85 -8.64 -5.36
CA ARG A 89 -2.75 -9.03 -6.77
C ARG A 89 -2.05 -10.37 -7.00
N TYR A 90 -1.13 -10.74 -6.11
CA TYR A 90 -0.32 -11.94 -6.30
C TYR A 90 -0.82 -13.03 -5.35
N SER A 91 -0.99 -14.24 -5.90
CA SER A 91 -1.20 -15.43 -5.10
C SER A 91 0.00 -15.69 -4.20
N SER A 92 -0.18 -16.42 -3.08
CA SER A 92 0.93 -16.77 -2.18
C SER A 92 2.11 -17.43 -2.92
N GLN A 93 1.86 -18.20 -3.98
CA GLN A 93 2.92 -18.81 -4.80
C GLN A 93 3.68 -17.80 -5.68
N GLU A 94 3.01 -16.78 -6.21
CA GLU A 94 3.67 -15.72 -6.98
C GLU A 94 4.53 -14.84 -6.07
N HIS A 95 4.06 -14.55 -4.85
CA HIS A 95 4.88 -13.87 -3.84
C HIS A 95 6.13 -14.68 -3.45
N VAL A 96 6.02 -16.01 -3.35
CA VAL A 96 7.17 -16.89 -3.07
C VAL A 96 8.16 -16.90 -4.23
N ARG A 97 7.70 -16.98 -5.49
CA ARG A 97 8.59 -16.90 -6.67
C ARG A 97 9.28 -15.54 -6.75
N ASP A 98 8.54 -14.46 -6.53
CA ASP A 98 9.11 -13.12 -6.51
C ASP A 98 10.10 -12.95 -5.35
N PHE A 99 9.84 -13.52 -4.18
CA PHE A 99 10.82 -13.57 -3.08
C PHE A 99 12.09 -14.32 -3.46
N GLN A 100 11.97 -15.54 -3.99
CA GLN A 100 13.11 -16.37 -4.39
C GLN A 100 14.01 -15.65 -5.40
N THR A 101 13.41 -14.89 -6.30
CA THR A 101 14.13 -14.23 -7.40
C THR A 101 14.63 -12.83 -7.00
N LYS A 102 13.90 -12.11 -6.14
CA LYS A 102 14.10 -10.65 -5.94
C LYS A 102 14.46 -10.24 -4.51
N ALA A 103 14.29 -11.08 -3.48
CA ALA A 103 14.47 -10.65 -2.09
C ALA A 103 15.86 -10.04 -1.82
N LYS A 104 16.95 -10.69 -2.29
CA LYS A 104 18.31 -10.14 -2.18
C LYS A 104 18.51 -8.86 -2.99
N THR A 105 17.83 -8.73 -4.12
CA THR A 105 17.91 -7.53 -4.96
C THR A 105 17.14 -6.37 -4.33
N CYS A 106 16.01 -6.64 -3.67
CA CYS A 106 15.21 -5.64 -2.96
C CYS A 106 16.01 -4.89 -1.90
N LEU A 107 16.76 -5.60 -1.05
CA LEU A 107 17.56 -4.98 0.00
C LEU A 107 18.76 -4.20 -0.55
N ARG A 108 19.30 -4.58 -1.71
CA ARG A 108 20.37 -3.83 -2.38
C ARG A 108 19.85 -2.59 -3.08
N GLN A 109 18.68 -2.68 -3.71
CA GLN A 109 18.08 -1.59 -4.48
C GLN A 109 17.42 -0.54 -3.57
N PHE A 110 16.92 -0.96 -2.41
CA PHE A 110 16.22 -0.11 -1.45
C PHE A 110 16.85 -0.21 -0.06
N PRO A 111 18.04 0.37 0.15
CA PRO A 111 18.74 0.32 1.42
C PRO A 111 17.98 1.09 2.50
N ILE A 112 17.75 0.44 3.63
CA ILE A 112 17.03 1.02 4.77
C ILE A 112 18.03 1.71 5.68
#